data_AF-A0AA42CKS1-F1
#
_entry.id   AF-A0AA42CKS1-F1
#
_cell.length_a   1.000
_cell.length_b   1.000
_cell.length_c   1.000
_cell.angle_alpha   90.00
_cell.angle_beta   90.00
_cell.angle_gamma   90.00
#
_symmetry.space_group_name_H-M   'P 1'
#
loop_
_entity.id
_entity.type
_entity.pdbx_description
1 polymer ?
#
loop_
_entity_poly.entity_id
_entity_poly.type
_entity_poly.pdbx_seq_one_letter_code
_entity_poly.pdbx_strand_id
1 'polypeptide(L)'
;MGRRIAERPMAVLRPRDRLGAMCVFEVDTVLGQAWSPGSQVWQAGVALSREGGILHLARTYDRAAPAALDMLAAALDGRFGAVRQIAGPVRIEAGVLVCDPWSISADRLLVPDLAEPDGPGPRVPLASLAPEQSPLEQAQALLAGALHSGRRAFEPATAGTGQRIKVLLETTGHVATAARLSAWLDARDNRIGSFGAAMVWIAAMAEDPGLKTFEPT
;
A
#
# COMPACT_ATOMS: atom_id res chain seq x y z
N MET A 1 -3.14 35.90 -42.34
CA MET A 1 -3.26 34.57 -42.97
C MET A 1 -3.20 33.52 -41.85
N GLY A 2 -4.35 33.19 -41.25
CA GLY A 2 -4.43 32.36 -40.04
C GLY A 2 -4.55 30.88 -40.39
N ARG A 3 -3.51 30.10 -40.08
CA ARG A 3 -3.49 28.66 -40.32
C ARG A 3 -4.48 27.97 -39.37
N ARG A 4 -5.45 27.22 -39.91
CA ARG A 4 -6.51 26.55 -39.13
C ARG A 4 -5.90 25.59 -38.11
N ILE A 5 -6.34 25.67 -36.86
CA ILE A 5 -5.98 24.74 -35.77
C ILE A 5 -6.24 23.27 -36.17
N ALA A 6 -7.20 23.03 -37.06
CA ALA A 6 -7.55 21.73 -37.62
C ALA A 6 -6.44 21.07 -38.47
N GLU A 7 -5.41 21.81 -38.89
CA GLU A 7 -4.29 21.29 -39.69
C GLU A 7 -3.06 20.94 -38.83
N ARG A 8 -3.11 21.16 -37.51
CA ARG A 8 -2.05 20.69 -36.62
C ARG A 8 -2.19 19.17 -36.47
N PRO A 9 -1.17 18.37 -36.82
CA PRO A 9 -1.17 16.97 -36.43
C PRO A 9 -1.37 16.91 -34.91
N MET A 10 -2.34 16.10 -34.46
CA MET A 10 -2.55 15.91 -33.03
C MET A 10 -1.21 15.50 -32.42
N ALA A 11 -0.74 16.27 -31.44
CA ALA A 11 0.33 15.80 -30.58
C ALA A 11 -0.26 14.61 -29.81
N VAL A 12 -0.06 13.40 -30.33
CA VAL A 12 -0.35 12.19 -29.59
C VAL A 12 0.50 12.29 -28.34
N LEU A 13 -0.15 12.36 -27.18
CA LEU A 13 0.49 12.32 -25.89
C LEU A 13 1.39 11.09 -25.89
N ARG A 14 2.71 11.29 -26.02
CA ARG A 14 3.65 10.17 -25.93
C ARG A 14 3.59 9.71 -24.48
N PRO A 15 3.15 8.47 -24.20
CA PRO A 15 3.29 7.92 -22.87
C PRO A 15 4.76 8.06 -22.49
N ARG A 16 5.03 8.65 -21.33
CA ARG A 16 6.39 8.74 -20.79
C ARG A 16 6.96 7.33 -20.83
N ASP A 17 8.09 7.17 -21.50
CA ASP A 17 8.69 5.87 -21.82
C ASP A 17 9.00 5.11 -20.51
N ARG A 18 8.05 4.30 -20.04
CA ARG A 18 8.20 3.50 -18.81
C ARG A 18 9.27 2.40 -18.97
N LEU A 19 9.68 2.10 -20.21
CA LEU A 19 10.80 1.21 -20.50
C LEU A 19 12.16 1.87 -20.20
N GLY A 20 12.21 3.20 -20.01
CA GLY A 20 13.45 3.96 -19.84
C GLY A 20 14.07 3.97 -18.44
N ALA A 21 13.45 3.36 -17.43
CA ALA A 21 13.98 3.39 -16.06
C ALA A 21 13.94 2.02 -15.37
N MET A 22 14.20 0.94 -16.11
CA MET A 22 14.54 -0.33 -15.48
C MET A 22 15.92 -0.18 -14.84
N CYS A 23 15.99 -0.33 -13.52
CA CYS A 23 17.24 -0.30 -12.78
C CYS A 23 17.48 -1.66 -12.15
N VAL A 24 18.76 -1.98 -11.93
CA VAL A 24 19.19 -3.16 -11.17
C VAL A 24 19.92 -2.67 -9.93
N PHE A 25 19.54 -3.21 -8.77
CA PHE A 25 20.05 -2.81 -7.47
C PHE A 25 20.73 -3.98 -6.78
N GLU A 26 21.94 -3.77 -6.28
CA GLU A 26 22.63 -4.71 -5.39
C GLU A 26 22.06 -4.56 -3.97
N VAL A 27 21.53 -5.66 -3.43
CA VAL A 27 20.91 -5.71 -2.10
C VAL A 27 21.90 -6.25 -1.09
N ASP A 28 22.05 -5.52 0.01
CA ASP A 28 22.83 -5.95 1.17
C ASP A 28 21.95 -6.72 2.17
N THR A 29 20.79 -6.16 2.51
CA THR A 29 19.88 -6.78 3.48
C THR A 29 18.42 -6.47 3.21
N VAL A 30 17.54 -7.42 3.54
CA VAL A 30 16.08 -7.21 3.53
C VAL A 30 15.67 -6.62 4.88
N LEU A 31 15.00 -5.47 4.86
CA LEU A 31 14.61 -4.74 6.08
C LEU A 31 13.23 -5.18 6.58
N GLY A 32 12.37 -5.64 5.68
CA GLY A 32 11.03 -6.11 6.01
C GLY A 32 10.06 -5.96 4.85
N GLN A 33 8.85 -6.46 5.06
CA GLN A 33 7.76 -6.42 4.08
C GLN A 33 6.42 -6.24 4.77
N ALA A 34 5.45 -5.72 4.01
CA ALA A 34 4.11 -5.46 4.48
C ALA A 34 3.08 -5.52 3.36
N TRP A 35 1.84 -5.82 3.72
CA TRP A 35 0.68 -5.81 2.84
C TRP A 35 -0.26 -4.66 3.20
N SER A 36 -0.59 -3.82 2.23
CA SER A 36 -1.63 -2.80 2.35
C SER A 36 -2.90 -3.30 1.68
N PRO A 37 -3.88 -3.85 2.42
CA PRO A 37 -5.04 -4.44 1.78
C PRO A 37 -5.95 -3.39 1.15
N GLY A 38 -6.00 -2.18 1.72
CA GLY A 38 -6.81 -1.09 1.18
C GLY A 38 -6.38 -0.62 -0.21
N SER A 39 -5.06 -0.66 -0.50
CA SER A 39 -4.50 -0.33 -1.80
C SER A 39 -4.21 -1.56 -2.67
N GLN A 40 -4.34 -2.76 -2.10
CA GLN A 40 -3.88 -4.03 -2.67
C GLN A 40 -2.42 -3.98 -3.14
N VAL A 41 -1.55 -3.41 -2.31
CA VAL A 41 -0.13 -3.25 -2.59
C VAL A 41 0.70 -4.02 -1.58
N TRP A 42 1.59 -4.88 -2.10
CA TRP A 42 2.71 -5.43 -1.35
C TRP A 42 3.85 -4.42 -1.35
N GLN A 43 4.44 -4.20 -0.18
CA GLN A 43 5.50 -3.24 0.04
C GLN A 43 6.66 -3.88 0.77
N ALA A 44 7.88 -3.43 0.51
CA ALA A 44 9.05 -3.87 1.26
C ALA A 44 10.15 -2.80 1.26
N GLY A 45 11.12 -2.99 2.15
CA GLY A 45 12.34 -2.19 2.20
C GLY A 45 13.57 -3.09 2.11
N VAL A 46 14.57 -2.67 1.35
CA VAL A 46 15.88 -3.31 1.31
C VAL A 46 16.98 -2.27 1.46
N ALA A 47 18.05 -2.61 2.19
CA ALA A 47 19.27 -1.82 2.22
C ALA A 47 20.10 -2.16 0.98
N LEU A 48 20.58 -1.13 0.28
CA LEU A 48 21.45 -1.29 -0.87
C LEU A 48 22.91 -1.35 -0.46
N SER A 49 23.70 -2.11 -1.20
CA SER A 49 25.14 -2.18 -1.00
C SER A 49 25.83 -0.83 -1.27
N ARG A 50 27.07 -0.69 -0.79
CA ARG A 50 27.95 0.47 -1.06
C ARG A 50 27.33 1.83 -0.72
N GLU A 51 26.67 1.91 0.43
CA GLU A 51 26.02 3.14 0.93
C GLU A 51 24.90 3.66 0.00
N GLY A 52 24.29 2.79 -0.81
CA GLY A 52 23.19 3.15 -1.73
C GLY A 52 21.88 3.53 -1.04
N GLY A 53 21.80 3.47 0.28
CA GLY A 53 20.62 3.82 1.07
C GLY A 53 19.56 2.72 1.07
N ILE A 54 18.30 3.14 1.23
CA ILE A 54 17.14 2.23 1.29
C ILE A 54 16.39 2.31 -0.04
N LEU A 55 16.14 1.14 -0.64
CA LEU A 55 15.22 1.00 -1.75
C LEU A 55 13.88 0.52 -1.23
N HIS A 56 12.83 1.27 -1.55
CA HIS A 56 11.46 0.84 -1.30
C HIS A 56 10.95 0.02 -2.47
N LEU A 57 10.25 -1.06 -2.18
CA LEU A 57 9.62 -1.91 -3.18
C LEU A 57 8.11 -1.77 -3.07
N ALA A 58 7.42 -1.73 -4.20
CA ALA A 58 5.96 -1.71 -4.23
C ALA A 58 5.43 -2.47 -5.45
N ARG A 59 4.61 -3.50 -5.21
CA ARG A 59 3.93 -4.28 -6.25
C ARG A 59 2.43 -4.33 -5.97
N THR A 60 1.63 -3.85 -6.91
CA THR A 60 0.16 -3.98 -6.86
C THR A 60 -0.25 -5.40 -7.26
N TYR A 61 -1.32 -5.91 -6.68
CA TYR A 61 -1.93 -7.16 -7.14
C TYR A 61 -2.31 -7.07 -8.63
N ASP A 62 -1.89 -8.06 -9.41
CA ASP A 62 -2.26 -8.23 -10.81
C ASP A 62 -2.94 -9.58 -11.00
N ARG A 63 -4.14 -9.57 -11.58
CA ARG A 63 -4.89 -10.78 -11.90
C ARG A 63 -4.20 -11.64 -12.97
N ALA A 64 -3.41 -11.03 -13.85
CA ALA A 64 -2.64 -11.76 -14.86
C ALA A 64 -1.45 -12.52 -14.24
N ALA A 65 -1.00 -12.11 -13.05
CA ALA A 65 0.11 -12.71 -12.32
C ALA A 65 -0.27 -12.95 -10.85
N PRO A 66 -1.26 -13.82 -10.57
CA PRO A 66 -1.87 -13.93 -9.25
C PRO A 66 -0.92 -14.45 -8.17
N ALA A 67 0.13 -15.18 -8.55
CA ALA A 67 1.14 -15.71 -7.63
C ALA A 67 2.36 -14.79 -7.45
N ALA A 68 2.41 -13.64 -8.13
CA ALA A 68 3.56 -12.74 -8.08
C ALA A 68 3.82 -12.22 -6.66
N LEU A 69 2.77 -11.80 -5.95
CA LEU A 69 2.91 -11.28 -4.59
C LEU A 69 3.39 -12.34 -3.61
N ASP A 70 2.90 -13.57 -3.73
CA ASP A 70 3.34 -14.69 -2.89
C ASP A 70 4.80 -15.06 -3.15
N MET A 71 5.24 -15.03 -4.42
CA MET A 71 6.63 -15.26 -4.78
C MET A 71 7.54 -14.17 -4.23
N LEU A 72 7.15 -12.89 -4.37
CA LEU A 72 7.89 -11.76 -3.80
C LEU A 72 8.02 -11.90 -2.28
N ALA A 73 6.91 -12.22 -1.62
CA ALA A 73 6.88 -12.38 -0.19
C ALA A 73 7.77 -13.54 0.28
N ALA A 74 7.73 -14.66 -0.42
CA ALA A 74 8.58 -15.83 -0.15
C ALA A 74 10.07 -15.55 -0.39
N ALA A 75 10.39 -14.77 -1.43
CA ALA A 75 11.77 -14.39 -1.73
C ALA A 75 12.36 -13.53 -0.60
N LEU A 76 11.61 -12.53 -0.13
CA LEU A 76 12.07 -11.65 0.96
C LEU A 76 12.04 -12.33 2.34
N ASP A 77 11.31 -13.43 2.49
CA ASP A 77 11.36 -14.31 3.66
C ASP A 77 12.52 -15.33 3.60
N GLY A 78 13.36 -15.26 2.55
CA GLY A 78 14.56 -16.09 2.40
C GLY A 78 14.32 -17.50 1.84
N ARG A 79 13.11 -17.82 1.36
CA ARG A 79 12.77 -19.16 0.84
C ARG A 79 13.66 -19.62 -0.31
N PHE A 80 14.17 -18.68 -1.09
CA PHE A 80 15.00 -18.94 -2.27
C PHE A 80 16.46 -18.51 -2.07
N GLY A 81 16.91 -18.42 -0.81
CA GLY A 81 18.21 -17.89 -0.44
C GLY A 81 18.21 -16.37 -0.23
N ALA A 82 19.39 -15.82 0.06
CA ALA A 82 19.56 -14.39 0.29
C ALA A 82 19.31 -13.61 -1.02
N VAL A 83 18.50 -12.55 -0.94
CA VAL A 83 18.28 -11.64 -2.07
C VAL A 83 19.56 -10.85 -2.32
N ARG A 84 20.11 -10.98 -3.53
CA ARG A 84 21.36 -10.33 -3.98
C ARG A 84 21.08 -9.15 -4.88
N GLN A 85 20.08 -9.26 -5.76
CA GLN A 85 19.74 -8.19 -6.70
C GLN A 85 18.24 -8.12 -6.91
N ILE A 86 17.75 -6.90 -7.16
CA ILE A 86 16.37 -6.62 -7.55
C ILE A 86 16.40 -5.75 -8.79
N ALA A 87 15.58 -6.10 -9.79
CA ALA A 87 15.44 -5.31 -10.99
C ALA A 87 13.98 -4.99 -11.31
N GLY A 88 13.75 -3.77 -11.80
CA GLY A 88 12.42 -3.30 -12.15
C GLY A 88 12.38 -1.81 -12.46
N PRO A 89 11.25 -1.32 -12.96
CA PRO A 89 11.04 0.10 -13.17
C PRO A 89 11.00 0.87 -11.85
N VAL A 90 11.56 2.07 -11.86
CA VAL A 90 11.63 2.94 -10.69
C VAL A 90 10.87 4.24 -10.85
N ARG A 91 10.43 4.76 -9.71
CA ARG A 91 9.81 6.09 -9.59
C ARG A 91 10.26 6.75 -8.29
N ILE A 92 10.12 8.07 -8.22
CA ILE A 92 10.23 8.81 -6.97
C ILE A 92 8.82 9.11 -6.49
N GLU A 93 8.52 8.74 -5.25
CA GLU A 93 7.23 8.95 -4.60
C GLU A 93 7.48 9.52 -3.22
N ALA A 94 6.87 10.66 -2.87
CA ALA A 94 7.09 11.34 -1.58
C ALA A 94 8.58 11.53 -1.20
N GLY A 95 9.46 11.75 -2.19
CA GLY A 95 10.90 11.94 -1.97
C GLY A 95 11.71 10.64 -1.78
N VAL A 96 11.09 9.46 -1.84
CA VAL A 96 11.78 8.17 -1.76
C VAL A 96 11.82 7.46 -3.11
N LEU A 97 12.86 6.64 -3.31
CA LEU A 97 13.01 5.81 -4.51
C LEU A 97 12.21 4.52 -4.33
N VAL A 98 11.26 4.28 -5.23
CA VAL A 98 10.38 3.11 -5.24
C VAL A 98 10.58 2.29 -6.50
N CYS A 99 10.90 1.00 -6.35
CA CYS A 99 11.02 0.02 -7.41
C CYS A 99 9.77 -0.89 -7.44
N ASP A 100 9.24 -1.14 -8.64
CA ASP A 100 8.29 -2.22 -8.87
C ASP A 100 9.08 -3.47 -9.32
N PRO A 101 9.25 -4.49 -8.45
CA PRO A 101 10.19 -5.57 -8.70
C PRO A 101 9.65 -6.53 -9.78
N TRP A 102 10.35 -6.58 -10.92
CA TRP A 102 10.05 -7.49 -12.03
C TRP A 102 10.90 -8.76 -11.99
N SER A 103 12.08 -8.69 -11.36
CA SER A 103 12.89 -9.88 -11.10
C SER A 103 13.74 -9.73 -9.84
N ILE A 104 14.01 -10.88 -9.21
CA ILE A 104 14.84 -10.99 -8.00
C ILE A 104 15.89 -12.06 -8.25
N SER A 105 17.16 -11.73 -8.00
CA SER A 105 18.25 -12.70 -7.95
C SER A 105 18.47 -13.12 -6.49
N ALA A 106 18.31 -14.41 -6.22
CA ALA A 106 18.70 -15.05 -4.97
C ALA A 106 19.61 -16.25 -5.31
N ASP A 107 19.39 -17.45 -4.76
CA ASP A 107 20.10 -18.66 -5.21
C ASP A 107 19.66 -19.10 -6.62
N ARG A 108 18.53 -18.57 -7.08
CA ARG A 108 18.00 -18.67 -8.45
C ARG A 108 17.40 -17.32 -8.88
N LEU A 109 17.21 -17.15 -10.18
CA LEU A 109 16.45 -16.04 -10.72
C LEU A 109 14.95 -16.30 -10.51
N LEU A 110 14.27 -15.29 -9.98
CA LEU A 110 12.83 -15.28 -9.76
C LEU A 110 12.21 -14.21 -10.65
N VAL A 111 11.16 -14.57 -11.37
CA VAL A 111 10.35 -13.66 -12.17
C VAL A 111 8.91 -13.79 -11.65
N PRO A 112 8.46 -12.88 -10.76
CA PRO A 112 7.16 -12.99 -10.09
C PRO A 112 5.99 -13.18 -11.05
N ASP A 113 6.04 -12.55 -12.21
CA ASP A 113 4.96 -12.61 -13.20
C ASP A 113 4.82 -13.97 -13.90
N LEU A 114 5.83 -14.83 -13.76
CA LEU A 114 5.83 -16.21 -14.26
C LEU A 114 5.67 -17.23 -13.13
N ALA A 115 5.35 -16.78 -11.92
CA ALA A 115 5.14 -17.66 -10.78
C ALA A 115 3.91 -18.54 -10.97
N GLU A 116 4.06 -19.82 -10.66
CA GLU A 116 2.93 -20.74 -10.49
C GLU A 116 2.53 -20.78 -9.00
N PRO A 117 1.22 -20.93 -8.69
CA PRO A 117 0.78 -21.09 -7.31
C PRO A 117 1.30 -22.41 -6.72
N ASP A 118 2.20 -22.34 -5.75
CA ASP A 118 2.77 -23.50 -5.05
C ASP A 118 2.40 -23.47 -3.56
N GLY A 119 1.10 -23.57 -3.30
CA GLY A 119 0.53 -23.51 -1.95
C GLY A 119 0.42 -22.08 -1.36
N PRO A 120 0.04 -21.95 -0.08
CA PRO A 120 -0.15 -20.65 0.54
C PRO A 120 1.20 -19.92 0.69
N GLY A 121 1.24 -18.66 0.25
CA GLY A 121 2.36 -17.74 0.49
C GLY A 121 2.65 -17.52 1.98
N PRO A 122 3.84 -17.00 2.33
CA PRO A 122 4.15 -16.65 3.71
C PRO A 122 3.19 -15.56 4.21
N ARG A 123 2.95 -15.53 5.53
CA ARG A 123 2.13 -14.48 6.13
C ARG A 123 2.91 -13.17 6.14
N VAL A 124 2.47 -12.21 5.32
CA VAL A 124 3.02 -10.86 5.31
C VAL A 124 2.30 -10.00 6.37
N PRO A 125 3.04 -9.27 7.24
CA PRO A 125 2.44 -8.34 8.17
C PRO A 125 1.59 -7.27 7.46
N LEU A 126 0.54 -6.78 8.11
CA LEU A 126 -0.18 -5.62 7.57
C LEU A 126 0.70 -4.38 7.65
N ALA A 127 0.65 -3.56 6.60
CA ALA A 127 1.32 -2.26 6.57
C ALA A 127 0.87 -1.46 7.78
N SER A 128 1.84 -1.04 8.60
CA SER A 128 1.53 -0.08 9.66
C SER A 128 1.09 1.20 8.99
N LEU A 129 0.06 1.80 9.58
CA LEU A 129 -0.36 3.13 9.24
C LEU A 129 0.80 4.09 9.55
N ALA A 130 1.16 4.93 8.58
CA ALA A 130 2.30 5.82 8.74
C ALA A 130 1.98 6.87 9.81
N PRO A 131 2.93 7.27 10.67
CA PRO A 131 2.68 8.24 11.74
C PRO A 131 2.17 9.60 11.23
N GLU A 132 2.54 9.95 10.00
CA GLU A 132 2.15 11.18 9.32
C GLU A 132 0.76 11.14 8.67
N GLN A 133 0.09 9.98 8.66
CA GLN A 133 -1.33 9.90 8.29
C GLN A 133 -2.19 10.50 9.38
N SER A 134 -3.12 11.37 9.00
CA SER A 134 -4.16 11.86 9.89
C SER A 134 -4.97 10.69 10.47
N PRO A 135 -5.54 10.83 11.69
CA PRO A 135 -6.38 9.78 12.28
C PRO A 135 -7.54 9.33 11.38
N LEU A 136 -8.04 10.20 10.50
CA LEU A 136 -9.09 9.87 9.52
C LEU A 136 -8.56 8.96 8.40
N GLU A 137 -7.39 9.27 7.84
CA GLU A 137 -6.74 8.42 6.82
C GLU A 137 -6.39 7.04 7.40
N GLN A 138 -5.96 7.02 8.66
CA GLN A 138 -5.70 5.78 9.40
C GLN A 138 -6.97 4.91 9.54
N ALA A 139 -8.10 5.52 9.90
CA ALA A 139 -9.38 4.83 10.00
C ALA A 139 -9.89 4.34 8.63
N GLN A 140 -9.72 5.14 7.58
CA GLN A 140 -10.06 4.78 6.21
C GLN A 140 -9.24 3.57 5.72
N ALA A 141 -7.93 3.58 5.94
CA ALA A 141 -7.05 2.47 5.57
C ALA A 141 -7.39 1.18 6.32
N LEU A 142 -7.77 1.28 7.61
CA LEU A 142 -8.26 0.15 8.39
C LEU A 142 -9.54 -0.46 7.78
N LEU A 143 -10.53 0.36 7.46
CA LEU A 143 -11.79 -0.10 6.89
C LEU A 143 -11.62 -0.67 5.47
N ALA A 144 -10.79 -0.03 4.65
CA ALA A 144 -10.41 -0.56 3.35
C ALA A 144 -9.70 -1.92 3.50
N GLY A 145 -8.85 -2.05 4.53
CA GLY A 145 -8.22 -3.31 4.91
C GLY A 145 -9.22 -4.44 5.19
N ALA A 146 -10.26 -4.12 5.95
CA ALA A 146 -11.31 -5.06 6.32
C ALA A 146 -12.22 -5.46 5.16
N LEU A 147 -12.49 -4.53 4.24
CA LEU A 147 -13.26 -4.81 3.02
C LEU A 147 -12.57 -5.88 2.17
N HIS A 148 -11.25 -5.73 1.98
CA HIS A 148 -10.46 -6.59 1.11
C HIS A 148 -10.13 -7.94 1.73
N SER A 149 -9.84 -7.98 3.03
CA SER A 149 -9.47 -9.22 3.72
C SER A 149 -10.71 -10.03 4.13
N GLY A 150 -11.88 -9.41 4.16
CA GLY A 150 -13.07 -9.95 4.80
C GLY A 150 -12.97 -9.91 6.33
N ARG A 151 -14.06 -9.54 7.00
CA ARG A 151 -14.10 -9.26 8.45
C ARG A 151 -13.53 -10.40 9.33
N ARG A 152 -13.76 -11.67 8.97
CA ARG A 152 -13.29 -12.84 9.74
C ARG A 152 -11.77 -13.02 9.70
N ALA A 153 -11.14 -12.77 8.56
CA ALA A 153 -9.67 -12.85 8.46
C ALA A 153 -9.01 -11.59 9.03
N PHE A 154 -9.74 -10.47 9.06
CA PHE A 154 -9.24 -9.18 9.51
C PHE A 154 -9.16 -9.04 11.04
N GLU A 155 -10.19 -9.48 11.79
CA GLU A 155 -10.32 -9.24 13.24
C GLU A 155 -9.06 -9.60 14.06
N PRO A 156 -8.45 -10.80 13.92
CA PRO A 156 -7.31 -11.18 14.74
C PRO A 156 -6.06 -10.33 14.45
N ALA A 157 -5.90 -9.89 13.20
CA ALA A 157 -4.72 -9.15 12.75
C ALA A 157 -4.74 -7.67 13.16
N THR A 158 -5.90 -7.12 13.49
CA THR A 158 -6.07 -5.65 13.64
C THR A 158 -6.73 -5.20 14.92
N ALA A 159 -7.10 -6.10 15.84
CA ALA A 159 -7.77 -5.74 17.10
C ALA A 159 -7.05 -4.62 17.87
N GLY A 160 -5.72 -4.73 18.05
CA GLY A 160 -4.92 -3.70 18.73
C GLY A 160 -4.75 -2.41 17.92
N THR A 161 -4.82 -2.47 16.59
CA THR A 161 -4.71 -1.29 15.72
C THR A 161 -6.01 -0.50 15.70
N GLY A 162 -7.17 -1.16 15.62
CA GLY A 162 -8.48 -0.49 15.67
C GLY A 162 -8.69 0.31 16.95
N GLN A 163 -8.32 -0.25 18.11
CA GLN A 163 -8.43 0.45 19.39
C GLN A 163 -7.51 1.68 19.48
N ARG A 164 -6.28 1.60 18.94
CA ARG A 164 -5.37 2.75 18.90
C ARG A 164 -5.91 3.89 18.05
N ILE A 165 -6.45 3.58 16.87
CA ILE A 165 -7.03 4.59 15.97
C ILE A 165 -8.25 5.25 16.60
N LYS A 166 -9.10 4.48 17.29
CA LYS A 166 -10.23 5.02 18.07
C LYS A 166 -9.75 6.07 19.07
N VAL A 167 -8.76 5.72 19.90
CA VAL A 167 -8.21 6.66 20.89
C VAL A 167 -7.65 7.91 20.22
N LEU A 168 -6.90 7.75 19.12
CA LEU A 168 -6.38 8.90 18.36
C LEU A 168 -7.51 9.83 17.88
N LEU A 169 -8.56 9.27 17.26
CA LEU A 169 -9.72 10.04 16.81
C LEU A 169 -10.42 10.79 17.95
N GLU A 170 -10.55 10.17 19.13
CA GLU A 170 -11.13 10.84 20.32
C GLU A 170 -10.25 12.01 20.76
N THR A 171 -8.93 11.79 20.87
CA THR A 171 -7.99 12.83 21.32
C THR A 171 -7.84 14.00 20.35
N THR A 172 -8.09 13.80 19.05
CA THR A 172 -8.06 14.88 18.04
C THR A 172 -9.44 15.50 17.78
N GLY A 173 -10.45 15.21 18.61
CA GLY A 173 -11.78 15.84 18.54
C GLY A 173 -12.77 15.18 17.57
N HIS A 174 -12.41 14.08 16.90
CA HIS A 174 -13.30 13.32 16.01
C HIS A 174 -14.15 12.28 16.76
N VAL A 175 -14.77 12.68 17.87
CA VAL A 175 -15.51 11.79 18.79
C VAL A 175 -16.63 11.03 18.08
N ALA A 176 -17.38 11.72 17.20
CA ALA A 176 -18.46 11.11 16.42
C ALA A 176 -17.97 10.03 15.44
N THR A 177 -16.76 10.21 14.90
CA THR A 177 -16.10 9.25 14.01
C THR A 177 -15.57 8.05 14.81
N ALA A 178 -14.94 8.30 15.96
CA ALA A 178 -14.47 7.26 16.86
C ALA A 178 -15.61 6.34 17.33
N ALA A 179 -16.77 6.92 17.68
CA ALA A 179 -17.95 6.16 18.08
C ALA A 179 -18.46 5.22 16.97
N ARG A 180 -18.49 5.70 15.72
CA ARG A 180 -18.88 4.89 14.55
C ARG A 180 -17.88 3.79 14.25
N LEU A 181 -16.58 4.08 14.37
CA LEU A 181 -15.53 3.09 14.22
C LEU A 181 -15.64 2.00 15.30
N SER A 182 -15.84 2.38 16.57
CA SER A 182 -16.06 1.45 17.68
C SER A 182 -17.28 0.58 17.43
N ALA A 183 -18.40 1.18 17.03
CA ALA A 183 -19.63 0.43 16.74
C ALA A 183 -19.43 -0.63 15.65
N TRP A 184 -18.59 -0.37 14.64
CA TRP A 184 -18.24 -1.36 13.63
C TRP A 184 -17.28 -2.46 14.17
N LEU A 185 -16.26 -2.08 14.93
CA LEU A 185 -15.33 -3.02 15.57
C LEU A 185 -16.10 -3.98 16.50
N ASP A 186 -17.02 -3.45 17.30
CA ASP A 186 -17.82 -4.17 18.29
C ASP A 186 -18.96 -5.00 17.67
N ALA A 187 -19.43 -4.64 16.47
CA ALA A 187 -20.54 -5.31 15.79
C ALA A 187 -20.15 -6.73 15.36
N ARG A 188 -20.32 -7.73 16.23
CA ARG A 188 -19.97 -9.14 15.99
C ARG A 188 -20.66 -9.77 14.77
N ASP A 189 -21.83 -9.24 14.40
CA ASP A 189 -22.56 -9.66 13.20
C ASP A 189 -22.06 -8.92 11.96
N ASN A 190 -22.01 -9.64 10.84
CA ASN A 190 -21.58 -9.17 9.51
C ASN A 190 -22.52 -8.13 8.87
N ARG A 191 -23.09 -7.20 9.67
CA ARG A 191 -24.01 -6.18 9.19
C ARG A 191 -23.22 -5.14 8.41
N ILE A 192 -23.32 -5.24 7.10
CA ILE A 192 -22.84 -4.26 6.12
C ILE A 192 -23.24 -2.83 6.52
N GLY A 193 -24.36 -2.65 7.24
CA GLY A 193 -24.84 -1.36 7.72
C GLY A 193 -23.88 -0.59 8.63
N SER A 194 -23.25 -1.22 9.63
CA SER A 194 -22.32 -0.49 10.53
C SER A 194 -20.99 -0.16 9.84
N PHE A 195 -20.50 -1.09 9.01
CA PHE A 195 -19.33 -0.87 8.16
C PHE A 195 -19.57 0.28 7.16
N GLY A 196 -20.68 0.24 6.41
CA GLY A 196 -21.02 1.25 5.43
C GLY A 196 -21.24 2.62 6.05
N ALA A 197 -21.91 2.68 7.21
CA ALA A 197 -22.09 3.94 7.94
C ALA A 197 -20.77 4.55 8.41
N ALA A 198 -19.83 3.72 8.90
CA ALA A 198 -18.49 4.18 9.28
C ALA A 198 -17.69 4.66 8.06
N MET A 199 -17.69 3.89 6.97
CA MET A 199 -16.97 4.23 5.73
C MET A 199 -17.46 5.55 5.11
N VAL A 200 -18.76 5.70 4.91
CA VAL A 200 -19.34 6.92 4.31
C VAL A 200 -19.04 8.14 5.17
N TRP A 201 -19.14 8.00 6.49
CA TRP A 201 -18.85 9.09 7.41
C TRP A 201 -17.37 9.49 7.40
N ILE A 202 -16.46 8.52 7.46
CA ILE A 202 -15.01 8.77 7.42
C ILE A 202 -14.60 9.38 6.09
N ALA A 203 -15.14 8.89 4.97
CA ALA A 203 -14.89 9.48 3.65
C ALA A 203 -15.37 10.93 3.58
N ALA A 204 -16.57 11.23 4.07
CA ALA A 204 -17.09 12.59 4.11
C ALA A 204 -16.22 13.53 4.96
N MET A 205 -15.73 13.08 6.12
CA MET A 205 -14.85 13.86 6.98
C MET A 205 -13.42 14.02 6.44
N ALA A 206 -12.95 13.09 5.60
CA ALA A 206 -11.66 13.23 4.91
C ALA A 206 -11.73 14.27 3.79
N GLU A 207 -12.87 14.38 3.09
CA GLU A 207 -13.09 15.37 2.03
C GLU A 207 -13.37 16.78 2.57
N ASP A 208 -14.10 16.87 3.69
CA ASP A 208 -14.38 18.12 4.40
C ASP A 208 -14.19 17.91 5.91
N PRO A 209 -12.98 18.17 6.46
CA PRO A 209 -12.72 18.01 7.89
C PRO A 209 -13.46 19.04 8.77
N GLY A 210 -14.25 19.94 8.18
CA GLY A 210 -14.87 21.07 8.84
C GLY A 210 -13.90 22.24 9.00
N LEU A 211 -14.48 23.43 9.23
CA LEU A 211 -13.75 24.68 9.44
C LEU A 211 -12.61 24.50 10.45
N LYS A 212 -11.36 24.67 9.98
CA LYS A 212 -10.23 24.98 10.85
C LYS A 212 -10.63 26.21 11.65
N THR A 213 -10.78 26.07 12.96
CA THR A 213 -11.00 27.20 13.86
C THR A 213 -9.93 28.24 13.58
N PHE A 214 -10.36 29.43 13.14
CA PHE A 214 -9.53 30.61 13.03
C PHE A 214 -8.88 30.86 14.39
N GLU A 215 -7.55 30.85 14.44
CA GLU A 215 -6.82 31.46 15.55
C GLU A 215 -7.01 32.98 15.43
N PRO A 216 -7.56 33.66 16.45
CA PRO A 216 -7.49 35.11 16.51
C PRO A 216 -6.03 35.51 16.80
N THR A 217 -5.52 36.40 15.95
CA THR A 217 -4.22 37.09 16.00
C THR A 217 -3.73 37.47 17.39
#